data_AF-A0AA40MDG4-F1
#
_entry.id   AF-A0AA40MDG4-F1
#
_cell.length_a   1.000
_cell.length_b   1.000
_cell.length_c   1.000
_cell.angle_alpha   90.00
_cell.angle_beta   90.00
_cell.angle_gamma   90.00
#
_symmetry.space_group_name_H-M   'P 1'
#
loop_
_entity.id
_entity.type
_entity.pdbx_description
1 polymer ?
#
loop_
_entity_poly.entity_id
_entity_poly.type
_entity_poly.pdbx_seq_one_letter_code
_entity_poly.pdbx_strand_id
1 'polypeptide(L)'
;MAEALSWQNRPLEAMYPVVFFDALRVKIRDDGVVRAVYLAVGVQADGQRDVLGRWIEQTEDAKFWLDAFNEPKTRGCQDSQSSLITASSFGK
;
A
#
# COMPACT_ATOMS: atom_id res chain seq x y z
N MET A 1 11.95 16.16 0.85
CA MET A 1 10.76 15.74 0.07
C MET A 1 11.10 14.89 -1.15
N ALA A 2 12.16 15.21 -1.91
CA ALA A 2 12.56 14.43 -3.10
C ALA A 2 12.87 12.94 -2.81
N GLU A 3 13.52 12.65 -1.68
CA GLU A 3 13.90 11.27 -1.30
C GLU A 3 12.70 10.33 -1.14
N ALA A 4 11.65 10.78 -0.44
CA ALA A 4 10.43 10.00 -0.23
C ALA A 4 9.70 9.71 -1.55
N LEU A 5 9.68 10.68 -2.47
CA LEU A 5 9.10 10.53 -3.81
C LEU A 5 9.94 9.58 -4.66
N SER A 6 11.27 9.66 -4.61
CA SER A 6 12.14 8.73 -5.34
C SER A 6 12.00 7.29 -4.82
N TRP A 7 11.83 7.11 -3.51
CA TRP A 7 11.58 5.81 -2.91
C TRP A 7 10.20 5.26 -3.33
N GLN A 8 9.16 6.09 -3.31
CA GLN A 8 7.81 5.67 -3.75
C GLN A 8 7.79 5.23 -5.22
N ASN A 9 8.54 5.90 -6.09
CA ASN A 9 8.57 5.61 -7.53
C ASN A 9 9.66 4.62 -7.95
N ARG A 10 10.38 4.01 -7.01
CA ARG A 10 11.42 3.03 -7.33
C ARG A 10 10.82 1.81 -8.06
N PRO A 11 11.56 1.20 -9.00
CA PRO A 11 11.13 -0.05 -9.60
C PRO A 11 11.00 -1.15 -8.53
N LEU A 12 10.04 -2.04 -8.72
CA LEU A 12 9.78 -3.18 -7.85
C LEU A 12 10.23 -4.47 -8.55
N GLU A 13 10.54 -5.48 -7.75
CA GLU A 13 10.75 -6.86 -8.25
C GLU A 13 9.50 -7.38 -8.97
N ALA A 14 9.73 -8.27 -9.94
CA ALA A 14 8.68 -8.80 -10.79
C ALA A 14 7.65 -9.67 -10.03
N MET A 15 8.09 -10.34 -8.97
CA MET A 15 7.31 -11.36 -8.27
C MET A 15 7.26 -11.13 -6.75
N TYR A 16 6.04 -11.10 -6.22
CA TYR A 16 5.77 -11.10 -4.78
C TYR A 16 4.67 -12.13 -4.50
N PRO A 17 5.02 -13.36 -4.07
CA PRO A 17 4.05 -14.42 -3.83
C PRO A 17 2.88 -14.04 -2.92
N VAL A 18 3.13 -13.13 -1.97
CA VAL A 18 2.10 -12.60 -1.07
C VAL A 18 2.27 -11.09 -0.97
N VAL A 19 1.17 -10.36 -1.08
CA VAL A 19 1.09 -8.93 -0.79
C VAL A 19 0.00 -8.69 0.25
N PHE A 20 0.38 -8.00 1.32
CA PHE A 20 -0.52 -7.56 2.38
C PHE A 20 -0.86 -6.08 2.20
N PHE A 21 -2.11 -5.74 2.44
CA PHE A 21 -2.56 -4.36 2.58
C PHE A 21 -3.00 -4.13 4.02
N ASP A 22 -2.46 -3.08 4.63
CA ASP A 22 -2.79 -2.67 5.99
C ASP A 22 -3.16 -1.18 6.04
N ALA A 23 -3.96 -0.80 7.03
CA ALA A 23 -4.47 0.55 7.21
C ALA A 23 -4.26 1.01 8.66
N LEU A 24 -3.40 2.02 8.84
CA LEU A 24 -3.20 2.69 10.12
C LEU A 24 -3.99 3.99 10.15
N ARG A 25 -5.07 4.05 10.93
CA ARG A 25 -5.79 5.31 11.21
C ARG A 25 -4.97 6.18 12.15
N VAL A 26 -4.46 7.30 11.64
CA VAL A 26 -3.68 8.27 12.40
C VAL A 26 -4.53 9.52 12.62
N LYS A 27 -4.73 9.89 13.89
CA LYS A 27 -5.30 11.20 14.22
C LYS A 27 -4.23 12.26 14.02
N ILE A 28 -4.26 12.94 12.89
CA ILE A 28 -3.35 14.06 12.59
C ILE A 28 -3.88 15.28 13.34
N ARG A 29 -2.99 15.99 14.06
CA ARG A 29 -3.34 17.13 14.94
C ARG A 29 -3.61 18.45 14.21
N ASP A 30 -4.01 18.39 12.95
CA ASP A 30 -4.37 19.55 12.13
C ASP A 30 -5.89 19.49 11.89
N ASP A 31 -6.63 20.35 12.58
CA ASP A 31 -8.10 20.52 12.47
C ASP A 31 -9.00 19.32 12.84
N GLY A 32 -8.46 18.29 13.51
CA GLY A 32 -9.26 17.14 13.98
C GLY A 32 -9.65 16.15 12.87
N VAL A 33 -9.14 16.33 11.66
CA VAL A 33 -9.37 15.43 10.52
C VAL A 33 -8.57 14.14 10.72
N VAL A 34 -9.28 13.02 10.80
CA VAL A 34 -8.67 11.68 10.85
C VAL A 34 -8.25 11.29 9.45
N ARG A 35 -6.98 10.98 9.25
CA ARG A 35 -6.47 10.39 7.99
C ARG A 35 -6.03 8.96 8.25
N ALA A 36 -6.16 8.12 7.25
CA ALA A 36 -5.62 6.77 7.30
C ALA A 36 -4.37 6.70 6.40
N VAL A 37 -3.36 5.99 6.90
CA VAL A 37 -2.17 5.64 6.15
C VAL A 37 -2.33 4.19 5.72
N TYR A 38 -2.33 3.95 4.43
CA TYR A 38 -2.40 2.61 3.86
C TYR A 38 -1.00 2.19 3.43
N LEU A 39 -0.68 0.92 3.67
CA LEU A 39 0.61 0.34 3.34
C LEU A 39 0.40 -0.94 2.55
N ALA A 40 1.18 -1.10 1.48
CA ALA A 40 1.30 -2.37 0.77
C ALA A 40 2.66 -2.99 1.11
N VAL A 41 2.66 -4.23 1.60
CA VAL A 41 3.87 -4.98 1.95
C VAL A 41 3.90 -6.28 1.16
N GLY A 42 4.88 -6.42 0.28
CA GLY A 42 5.15 -7.64 -0.46
C GLY A 42 6.14 -8.52 0.28
N VAL A 43 5.96 -9.83 0.18
CA VAL A 43 6.96 -10.82 0.60
C VAL A 43 7.58 -11.42 -0.66
N GLN A 44 8.90 -11.40 -0.75
CA GLN A 44 9.67 -12.01 -1.83
C GLN A 44 9.80 -13.53 -1.62
N ALA A 45 10.27 -14.24 -2.64
CA ALA A 45 10.41 -15.71 -2.59
C ALA A 45 11.40 -16.19 -1.52
N ASP A 46 12.35 -15.36 -1.12
CA ASP A 46 13.32 -15.62 -0.05
C ASP A 46 12.78 -15.28 1.36
N GLY A 47 11.53 -14.80 1.45
CA GLY A 47 10.88 -14.38 2.69
C GLY A 47 11.17 -12.94 3.11
N GLN A 48 11.95 -12.17 2.33
CA GLN A 48 12.17 -10.75 2.62
C GLN A 48 10.89 -9.95 2.41
N ARG A 49 10.62 -9.04 3.35
CA ARG A 49 9.49 -8.13 3.28
C ARG A 49 9.94 -6.82 2.67
N ASP A 50 9.23 -6.35 1.65
CA ASP A 50 9.45 -5.04 1.08
C ASP A 50 8.17 -4.21 1.12
N VAL A 51 8.32 -2.93 1.42
CA VAL A 51 7.21 -1.99 1.39
C VAL A 51 7.06 -1.52 -0.06
N LEU A 52 5.98 -1.96 -0.68
CA LEU A 52 5.70 -1.67 -2.08
C LEU A 52 5.23 -0.24 -2.21
N GLY A 53 4.27 0.20 -1.40
CA GLY A 53 3.66 1.52 -1.51
C GLY A 53 3.07 2.04 -0.21
N ARG A 54 2.80 3.35 -0.20
CA ARG A 54 2.17 4.06 0.91
C ARG A 54 1.26 5.14 0.39
N TRP A 55 0.03 5.16 0.89
CA TRP A 55 -0.97 6.16 0.56
C TRP A 55 -1.50 6.80 1.84
N ILE A 56 -1.84 8.08 1.79
CA ILE A 56 -2.54 8.78 2.87
C ILE A 56 -3.85 9.25 2.28
N GLU A 57 -4.96 8.78 2.83
CA GLU A 57 -6.28 9.23 2.36
C GLU A 57 -7.29 9.37 3.50
N GLN A 58 -8.31 10.20 3.27
CA GLN A 58 -9.39 10.46 4.22
C GLN A 58 -10.49 9.39 4.12
N THR A 59 -10.75 8.84 2.91
CA THR A 59 -11.81 7.85 2.66
C THR A 59 -11.30 6.57 1.98
N GLU A 60 -11.96 5.45 2.24
CA GLU A 60 -11.65 4.10 1.72
C GLU A 60 -12.53 3.76 0.51
N ASP A 61 -12.54 4.60 -0.52
CA ASP A 61 -13.42 4.39 -1.67
C ASP A 61 -12.91 3.32 -2.64
N ALA A 62 -13.80 2.73 -3.44
CA ALA A 62 -13.43 1.71 -4.43
C ALA A 62 -12.36 2.19 -5.43
N LYS A 63 -12.40 3.48 -5.79
CA LYS A 63 -11.39 4.10 -6.64
C LYS A 63 -10.01 4.09 -5.99
N PHE A 64 -9.93 4.41 -4.70
CA PHE A 64 -8.68 4.38 -3.96
C PHE A 64 -8.06 2.99 -3.99
N TRP A 65 -8.84 1.95 -3.69
CA TRP A 65 -8.33 0.57 -3.72
C TRP A 65 -7.87 0.16 -5.11
N LEU A 66 -8.61 0.52 -6.17
CA LEU A 66 -8.20 0.27 -7.54
C LEU A 66 -6.84 0.91 -7.86
N ASP A 67 -6.64 2.16 -7.45
CA ASP A 67 -5.37 2.87 -7.65
C ASP A 67 -4.23 2.22 -6.84
N ALA A 68 -4.48 1.87 -5.57
CA ALA A 68 -3.51 1.20 -4.70
C ALA A 68 -3.10 -0.19 -5.21
N PHE A 69 -4.00 -0.94 -5.87
CA PHE A 69 -3.69 -2.23 -6.49
C PHE A 69 -2.96 -2.08 -7.84
N ASN A 70 -3.16 -0.98 -8.56
CA ASN A 70 -2.56 -0.78 -9.88
C ASN A 70 -1.18 -0.14 -9.81
N GLU A 71 -0.93 0.76 -8.87
CA GLU A 71 0.34 1.50 -8.77
C GLU A 71 1.57 0.57 -8.67
N PRO A 72 1.61 -0.49 -7.84
CA PRO A 72 2.72 -1.44 -7.82
C PRO A 72 2.94 -2.17 -9.17
N LYS A 73 1.86 -2.43 -9.92
CA LYS A 73 1.94 -3.07 -11.25
C LYS A 73 2.63 -2.15 -12.25
N THR A 74 2.35 -0.86 -12.19
CA THR A 74 3.02 0.15 -13.05
C THR A 74 4.52 0.26 -12.76
N ARG A 75 4.97 -0.17 -11.57
CA ARG A 75 6.38 -0.17 -11.16
C ARG A 75 7.10 -1.51 -11.37
N GLY A 76 6.45 -2.48 -12.00
CA GLY A 76 7.07 -3.75 -12.41
C GLY A 76 6.60 -5.00 -11.65
N CYS A 77 5.69 -4.88 -10.69
CA CYS A 77 5.11 -6.06 -10.02
C CYS A 77 4.13 -6.77 -10.98
N GLN A 78 4.56 -7.87 -11.61
CA GLN A 78 3.82 -8.57 -12.66
C GLN A 78 2.99 -9.74 -12.12
N ASP A 79 3.55 -10.50 -11.18
CA ASP A 79 2.92 -11.70 -10.64
C ASP A 79 2.80 -11.57 -9.12
N SER A 80 1.68 -10.99 -8.70
CA SER A 80 1.24 -10.98 -7.31
C SER A 80 -0.06 -11.77 -7.24
N GLN A 81 0.02 -13.00 -6.70
CA GLN A 81 -1.17 -13.60 -6.11
C GLN A 81 -1.47 -12.78 -4.86
N SER A 82 -2.34 -11.78 -4.99
CA SER A 82 -2.84 -10.97 -3.88
C SER A 82 -3.63 -11.87 -2.93
N SER A 83 -2.93 -12.63 -2.09
CA SER A 83 -3.52 -13.77 -1.40
C SER A 83 -4.18 -13.39 -0.07
N LEU A 84 -3.92 -12.21 0.49
CA LEU A 84 -4.48 -11.80 1.78
C LEU A 84 -4.71 -10.28 1.84
N ILE A 85 -5.96 -9.85 1.70
CA ILE A 85 -6.40 -8.50 2.05
C ILE A 85 -6.90 -8.56 3.49
N THR A 86 -6.10 -8.05 4.45
CA THR A 86 -6.63 -7.78 5.80
C THR A 86 -7.22 -6.39 5.80
N ALA A 87 -8.50 -6.29 5.42
CA ALA A 87 -9.29 -5.10 5.65
C ALA A 87 -9.70 -5.07 7.13
N SER A 88 -8.79 -4.62 8.02
CA SER A 88 -9.13 -4.36 9.42
C SER A 88 -10.08 -3.16 9.60
N SER A 89 -10.52 -2.53 8.51
CA SER A 89 -11.40 -1.35 8.49
C SER A 89 -12.69 -1.55 7.68
N PHE A 90 -13.04 -2.75 7.21
CA PHE A 90 -14.36 -3.04 6.61
C PHE A 90 -15.48 -3.17 7.68
N GLY A 91 -15.44 -2.31 8.68
CA GLY A 91 -16.24 -2.41 9.89
C GLY A 91 -16.25 -1.13 10.70
N LYS A 92 -16.53 0.01 10.06
CA LYS A 92 -17.40 1.08 10.59
C LYS A 92 -18.07 1.80 9.44
#